data_AF-A0A1Y2TRU6-F1
#
_entry.id   AF-A0A1Y2TRU6-F1
#
_cell.length_a   1.000
_cell.length_b   1.000
_cell.length_c   1.000
_cell.angle_alpha   90.00
_cell.angle_beta   90.00
_cell.angle_gamma   90.00
#
_symmetry.space_group_name_H-M   'P 1'
#
loop_
_entity.id
_entity.type
_entity.pdbx_description
1 polymer ?
#
loop_
_entity_poly.entity_id
_entity_poly.type
_entity_poly.pdbx_seq_one_letter_code
_entity_poly.pdbx_strand_id
1 'polypeptide(L)'
;MPSLPATPNRYAESPLEPPRAFTVHDIPPNTILLVLTNCQGEWPSEGFGAFLRGHFPAAYGRYRAICQEHESLSNQPKKDLVGTCQIIPPLSVDIAERSVPRVYIACLFASFGDGHRNWFSLGKPGRDGKAKVLAQTDSALAHLKELLVEEGKRHSKGTLYDTKWTASGKNMLLITEDHNAKDFQLKHEEVEALIYKNFVGWEGEVWLWNEIKVDPSTPFESVLAYLDPKSKMI
;
A
#
# COMPACT_ATOMS: atom_id res chain seq x y z
N MET A 1 -71.66 6.63 -2.37
CA MET A 1 -70.39 6.85 -3.10
C MET A 1 -69.44 5.73 -2.74
N PRO A 2 -68.89 4.96 -3.69
CA PRO A 2 -67.93 3.91 -3.37
C PRO A 2 -66.54 4.52 -3.16
N SER A 3 -65.90 4.17 -2.04
CA SER A 3 -64.52 4.56 -1.71
C SER A 3 -63.53 3.84 -2.62
N LEU A 4 -62.61 4.59 -3.24
CA LEU A 4 -61.52 4.04 -4.03
C LEU A 4 -60.55 3.23 -3.15
N PRO A 5 -60.01 2.10 -3.63
CA PRO A 5 -59.02 1.32 -2.90
C PRO A 5 -57.68 2.06 -2.88
N ALA A 6 -57.06 2.12 -1.70
CA ALA A 6 -55.71 2.66 -1.55
C ALA A 6 -54.70 1.81 -2.33
N THR A 7 -53.92 2.45 -3.20
CA THR A 7 -52.79 1.84 -3.89
C THR A 7 -51.69 1.50 -2.88
N PRO A 8 -51.11 0.28 -2.91
CA PRO A 8 -50.00 -0.06 -2.03
C PRO A 8 -48.76 0.75 -2.43
N ASN A 9 -48.17 1.40 -1.44
CA ASN A 9 -46.93 2.18 -1.58
C ASN A 9 -45.79 1.24 -2.00
N ARG A 10 -45.39 1.29 -3.28
CA ARG A 10 -44.29 0.47 -3.85
C ARG A 10 -42.89 1.00 -3.51
N TYR A 11 -42.78 2.03 -2.67
CA TYR A 11 -41.50 2.60 -2.24
C TYR A 11 -41.21 2.26 -0.77
N ALA A 12 -41.35 0.99 -0.40
CA ALA A 12 -40.59 0.50 0.75
C ALA A 12 -39.14 0.37 0.28
N GLU A 13 -38.37 1.46 0.42
CA GLU A 13 -36.92 1.44 0.26
C GLU A 13 -36.39 0.34 1.19
N SER A 14 -35.88 -0.74 0.58
CA SER A 14 -35.13 -1.75 1.32
C SER A 14 -33.96 -1.04 1.99
N PRO A 15 -33.73 -1.24 3.31
CA PRO A 15 -32.59 -0.62 3.97
C PRO A 15 -31.32 -1.05 3.24
N LEU A 16 -30.59 -0.09 2.66
CA LEU A 16 -29.28 -0.34 2.07
C LEU A 16 -28.41 -0.96 3.17
N GLU A 17 -28.07 -2.25 3.02
CA GLU A 17 -27.14 -2.91 3.93
C GLU A 17 -25.85 -2.10 3.98
N PRO A 18 -25.26 -1.88 5.16
CA PRO A 18 -24.00 -1.16 5.25
C PRO A 18 -22.95 -1.87 4.39
N PRO A 19 -22.13 -1.14 3.63
CA PRO A 19 -21.14 -1.75 2.75
C PRO A 19 -20.20 -2.63 3.59
N ARG A 20 -20.02 -3.89 3.16
CA ARG A 20 -19.15 -4.81 3.90
C ARG A 20 -17.73 -4.25 4.00
N ALA A 21 -17.08 -4.53 5.11
CA ALA A 21 -15.67 -4.18 5.29
C ALA A 21 -14.79 -4.91 4.27
N PHE A 22 -13.84 -4.20 3.68
CA PHE A 22 -12.79 -4.76 2.84
C PHE A 22 -11.90 -5.69 3.67
N THR A 23 -11.53 -6.84 3.11
CA THR A 23 -10.71 -7.88 3.74
C THR A 23 -9.51 -8.23 2.88
N VAL A 24 -8.54 -8.94 3.45
CA VAL A 24 -7.34 -9.39 2.70
C VAL A 24 -7.68 -10.23 1.46
N HIS A 25 -8.82 -10.94 1.46
CA HIS A 25 -9.24 -11.80 0.33
C HIS A 25 -9.82 -11.00 -0.83
N ASP A 26 -10.10 -9.71 -0.62
CA ASP A 26 -10.61 -8.81 -1.65
C ASP A 26 -9.48 -8.19 -2.48
N ILE A 27 -8.22 -8.42 -2.07
CA ILE A 27 -7.04 -8.03 -2.81
C ILE A 27 -6.87 -9.00 -3.99
N PRO A 28 -6.89 -8.51 -5.25
CA PRO A 28 -6.63 -9.34 -6.41
C PRO A 28 -5.24 -10.00 -6.33
N PRO A 29 -5.10 -11.25 -6.76
CA PRO A 29 -3.80 -11.89 -6.90
C PRO A 29 -2.85 -11.07 -7.79
N ASN A 30 -1.56 -11.20 -7.51
CA ASN A 30 -0.44 -10.52 -8.17
C ASN A 30 -0.42 -8.98 -7.99
N THR A 31 -1.08 -8.48 -6.95
CA THR A 31 -1.03 -7.07 -6.52
C THR A 31 0.30 -6.68 -5.85
N ILE A 32 0.75 -5.43 -5.99
CA ILE A 32 1.86 -4.84 -5.20
C ILE A 32 1.29 -3.89 -4.13
N LEU A 33 1.35 -4.29 -2.87
CA LEU A 33 0.98 -3.43 -1.75
C LEU A 33 2.10 -2.44 -1.43
N LEU A 34 1.80 -1.14 -1.42
CA LEU A 34 2.76 -0.14 -0.93
C LEU A 34 2.68 0.00 0.58
N VAL A 35 3.83 0.01 1.22
CA VAL A 35 3.92 0.19 2.67
C VAL A 35 5.00 1.22 2.94
N LEU A 36 4.68 2.26 3.71
CA LEU A 36 5.71 3.17 4.21
C LEU A 36 6.35 2.46 5.40
N THR A 37 7.66 2.28 5.35
CA THR A 37 8.41 1.53 6.35
C THR A 37 9.53 2.35 6.94
N ASN A 38 9.93 1.98 8.16
CA ASN A 38 11.16 2.49 8.78
C ASN A 38 12.33 1.56 8.47
N CYS A 39 13.55 1.96 8.83
CA CYS A 39 14.74 1.12 8.68
C CYS A 39 15.03 0.22 9.90
N GLN A 40 14.17 0.24 10.93
CA GLN A 40 14.36 -0.54 12.17
C GLN A 40 13.78 -1.95 12.11
N GLY A 41 13.11 -2.30 11.01
CA GLY A 41 12.50 -3.61 10.85
C GLY A 41 11.33 -3.80 11.80
N GLU A 42 10.54 -2.75 12.03
CA GLU A 42 9.28 -2.85 12.76
C GLU A 42 8.12 -2.38 11.88
N TRP A 43 7.05 -3.17 11.86
CA TRP A 43 5.74 -2.72 11.40
C TRP A 43 4.90 -2.43 12.64
N PRO A 44 4.15 -1.31 12.68
CA PRO A 44 3.33 -0.94 13.83
C PRO A 44 2.45 -2.10 14.32
N SER A 45 2.22 -2.18 15.63
CA SER A 45 1.37 -3.20 16.25
C SER A 45 -0.12 -2.92 16.12
N GLU A 46 -0.48 -1.76 15.55
CA GLU A 46 -1.86 -1.32 15.30
C GLU A 46 -2.02 -0.92 13.82
N GLY A 47 -3.26 -0.69 13.39
CA GLY A 47 -3.58 -0.22 12.05
C GLY A 47 -3.10 -1.15 10.93
N PHE A 48 -2.63 -0.54 9.83
CA PHE A 48 -2.19 -1.28 8.64
C PHE A 48 -0.96 -2.15 8.89
N GLY A 49 -0.04 -1.71 9.78
CA GLY A 49 1.08 -2.53 10.22
C GLY A 49 0.64 -3.85 10.88
N ALA A 50 -0.35 -3.79 11.77
CA ALA A 50 -0.93 -4.97 12.41
C ALA A 50 -1.61 -5.91 11.40
N PHE A 51 -2.37 -5.32 10.46
CA PHE A 51 -3.00 -6.06 9.36
C PHE A 51 -1.95 -6.84 8.57
N LEU A 52 -0.87 -6.20 8.14
CA LEU A 52 0.20 -6.86 7.38
C LEU A 52 0.91 -7.93 8.20
N ARG A 53 1.20 -7.69 9.49
CA ARG A 53 1.83 -8.69 10.36
C ARG A 53 0.95 -9.93 10.58
N GLY A 54 -0.36 -9.73 10.70
CA GLY A 54 -1.32 -10.80 10.92
C GLY A 54 -1.50 -11.70 9.68
N HIS A 55 -1.54 -11.08 8.50
CA HIS A 55 -1.78 -11.78 7.24
C HIS A 55 -0.51 -12.23 6.51
N PHE A 56 0.60 -11.53 6.67
CA PHE A 56 1.88 -11.81 5.98
C PHE A 56 3.08 -11.89 6.96
N PRO A 57 3.04 -12.80 7.97
CA PRO A 57 4.11 -12.91 8.97
C PRO A 57 5.47 -13.33 8.39
N ALA A 58 5.52 -14.17 7.34
CA ALA A 58 6.78 -14.52 6.70
C ALA A 58 7.36 -13.32 5.94
N ALA A 59 6.50 -12.52 5.26
CA ALA A 59 6.92 -11.29 4.63
C ALA A 59 7.44 -10.28 5.66
N TYR A 60 6.79 -10.18 6.82
CA TYR A 60 7.29 -9.39 7.94
C TYR A 60 8.69 -9.84 8.36
N GLY A 61 8.91 -11.14 8.56
CA GLY A 61 10.23 -11.69 8.87
C GLY A 61 11.30 -11.32 7.85
N ARG A 62 10.97 -11.33 6.55
CA ARG A 62 11.87 -10.91 5.48
C ARG A 62 12.18 -9.41 5.52
N TYR A 63 11.18 -8.57 5.75
CA TYR A 63 11.38 -7.13 5.97
C TYR A 63 12.33 -6.87 7.15
N ARG A 64 12.13 -7.56 8.28
CA ARG A 64 13.04 -7.43 9.45
C ARG A 64 14.47 -7.80 9.10
N ALA A 65 14.65 -8.92 8.39
CA ALA A 65 15.97 -9.38 7.96
C ALA A 65 16.66 -8.39 7.00
N ILE A 66 15.90 -7.74 6.10
CA ILE A 66 16.43 -6.67 5.23
C ILE A 66 16.99 -5.52 6.08
N CYS A 67 16.25 -5.10 7.11
CA CYS A 67 16.61 -3.98 7.98
C CYS A 67 17.80 -4.28 8.90
N GLN A 68 18.01 -5.55 9.26
CA GLN A 68 19.07 -5.98 10.17
C GLN A 68 20.38 -6.25 9.40
N GLU A 69 21.50 -5.79 9.95
CA GLU A 69 22.83 -6.26 9.55
C GLU A 69 23.12 -7.57 10.28
N HIS A 70 23.57 -8.60 9.55
CA HIS A 70 24.07 -9.82 10.18
C HIS A 70 25.46 -9.63 10.83
N GLU A 71 26.14 -8.49 10.59
CA GLU A 71 27.55 -8.33 10.95
C GLU A 71 27.87 -7.21 11.95
N SER A 72 26.98 -6.24 12.23
CA SER A 72 27.30 -5.22 13.23
C SER A 72 26.79 -5.62 14.62
N LEU A 73 27.71 -5.60 15.58
CA LEU A 73 27.45 -5.68 17.03
C LEU A 73 26.55 -4.54 17.56
N SER A 74 26.07 -3.66 16.67
CA SER A 74 25.21 -2.55 16.98
C SER A 74 23.81 -2.85 16.45
N ASN A 75 22.78 -2.80 17.29
CA ASN A 75 21.37 -2.88 16.88
C ASN A 75 20.93 -1.62 16.10
N GLN A 76 21.81 -1.05 15.26
CA GLN A 76 21.55 0.16 14.50
C GLN A 76 20.87 -0.18 13.17
N PRO A 77 19.84 0.59 12.79
CA PRO A 77 19.21 0.41 11.49
C PRO A 77 20.15 0.79 10.35
N LYS A 78 19.99 0.11 9.21
CA LYS A 78 20.72 0.39 7.97
C LYS A 78 20.36 1.76 7.41
N LYS A 79 21.35 2.67 7.37
CA LYS A 79 21.17 4.05 6.90
C LYS A 79 20.98 4.16 5.39
N ASP A 80 21.53 3.23 4.64
CA ASP A 80 21.50 3.16 3.17
C ASP A 80 20.14 2.71 2.62
N LEU A 81 19.26 2.14 3.44
CA LEU A 81 17.89 1.80 3.04
C LEU A 81 17.01 3.02 2.88
N VAL A 82 17.28 4.10 3.61
CA VAL A 82 16.44 5.30 3.63
C VAL A 82 16.31 5.91 2.24
N GLY A 83 15.08 6.16 1.79
CA GLY A 83 14.80 6.69 0.45
C GLY A 83 14.87 5.64 -0.67
N THR A 84 14.99 4.35 -0.32
CA THR A 84 14.97 3.23 -1.27
C THR A 84 13.66 2.43 -1.15
N CYS A 85 13.42 1.53 -2.11
CA CYS A 85 12.34 0.55 -2.06
C CYS A 85 12.91 -0.87 -2.09
N GLN A 86 12.24 -1.80 -1.42
CA GLN A 86 12.48 -3.23 -1.57
C GLN A 86 11.16 -3.94 -1.85
N ILE A 87 11.16 -4.84 -2.84
CA ILE A 87 9.99 -5.66 -3.17
C ILE A 87 10.16 -7.05 -2.54
N ILE A 88 9.24 -7.40 -1.64
CA ILE A 88 9.13 -8.73 -1.07
C ILE A 88 8.20 -9.54 -1.98
N PRO A 89 8.66 -10.67 -2.56
CA PRO A 89 7.81 -11.51 -3.39
C PRO A 89 6.77 -12.24 -2.54
N PRO A 90 5.67 -12.71 -3.14
CA PRO A 90 4.72 -13.58 -2.46
C PRO A 90 5.42 -14.80 -1.87
N LEU A 91 5.19 -15.07 -0.59
CA LEU A 91 5.80 -16.21 0.10
C LEU A 91 4.78 -17.33 0.24
N SER A 92 5.19 -18.55 -0.14
CA SER A 92 4.33 -19.74 -0.12
C SER A 92 3.79 -20.05 1.27
N VAL A 93 4.57 -19.78 2.31
CA VAL A 93 4.19 -19.97 3.72
C VAL A 93 2.98 -19.10 4.07
N ASP A 94 3.02 -17.80 3.77
CA ASP A 94 1.90 -16.89 4.04
C ASP A 94 0.66 -17.34 3.25
N ILE A 95 0.81 -17.65 1.96
CA ILE A 95 -0.29 -18.09 1.10
C ILE A 95 -0.94 -19.38 1.64
N ALA A 96 -0.15 -20.38 2.00
CA ALA A 96 -0.65 -21.67 2.46
C ALA A 96 -1.25 -21.62 3.87
N GLU A 97 -0.56 -20.98 4.82
CA GLU A 97 -0.95 -21.01 6.24
C GLU A 97 -1.97 -19.94 6.61
N ARG A 98 -1.99 -18.80 5.90
CA ARG A 98 -2.93 -17.70 6.14
C ARG A 98 -4.04 -17.60 5.10
N SER A 99 -4.00 -18.42 4.05
CA SER A 99 -4.96 -18.39 2.94
C SER A 99 -5.09 -17.01 2.29
N VAL A 100 -3.99 -16.25 2.27
CA VAL A 100 -3.94 -14.90 1.69
C VAL A 100 -3.65 -14.96 0.19
N PRO A 101 -4.09 -13.95 -0.60
CA PRO A 101 -3.76 -13.88 -2.01
C PRO A 101 -2.26 -13.75 -2.24
N ARG A 102 -1.82 -14.14 -3.43
CA ARG A 102 -0.45 -13.97 -3.89
C ARG A 102 -0.18 -12.47 -4.10
N VAL A 103 0.48 -11.79 -3.17
CA VAL A 103 0.79 -10.36 -3.27
C VAL A 103 2.28 -10.08 -3.11
N TYR A 104 2.75 -9.05 -3.78
CA TYR A 104 4.06 -8.44 -3.58
C TYR A 104 3.89 -7.31 -2.55
N ILE A 105 4.91 -7.10 -1.71
CA ILE A 105 4.92 -5.99 -0.76
C ILE A 105 6.11 -5.09 -1.09
N ALA A 106 5.85 -3.86 -1.50
CA ALA A 106 6.86 -2.84 -1.75
C ALA A 106 7.04 -1.99 -0.49
N CYS A 107 8.14 -2.23 0.21
CA CYS A 107 8.55 -1.47 1.39
C CYS A 107 9.27 -0.19 0.96
N LEU A 108 8.59 0.94 1.11
CA LEU A 108 9.13 2.28 0.87
C LEU A 108 9.80 2.77 2.16
N PHE A 109 11.13 2.81 2.21
CA PHE A 109 11.87 3.22 3.39
C PHE A 109 11.81 4.74 3.60
N ALA A 110 10.70 5.19 4.18
CA ALA A 110 10.30 6.58 4.32
C ALA A 110 10.82 7.25 5.59
N SER A 111 11.48 6.52 6.49
CA SER A 111 12.10 7.09 7.70
C SER A 111 13.21 6.19 8.23
N PHE A 112 14.23 6.77 8.84
CA PHE A 112 15.27 6.00 9.52
C PHE A 112 14.75 5.31 10.79
N GLY A 113 13.89 5.98 11.56
CA GLY A 113 13.29 5.46 12.80
C GLY A 113 11.76 5.36 12.75
N ASP A 114 11.19 4.57 13.65
CA ASP A 114 9.76 4.28 13.76
C ASP A 114 8.97 5.30 14.61
N GLY A 115 9.67 6.16 15.37
CA GLY A 115 9.03 7.17 16.21
C GLY A 115 8.80 6.75 17.65
N HIS A 116 8.99 5.47 17.97
CA HIS A 116 9.04 4.98 19.35
C HIS A 116 10.43 5.27 19.92
N ARG A 117 10.67 6.55 20.20
CA ARG A 117 11.86 6.99 20.93
C ARG A 117 11.73 6.49 22.36
N ASN A 118 12.22 5.28 22.61
CA ASN A 118 12.29 4.73 23.97
C ASN A 118 13.22 5.63 24.78
N TRP A 119 12.71 6.34 25.79
CA TRP A 119 13.52 7.19 26.66
C TRP A 119 14.63 6.38 27.37
N PHE A 120 14.41 5.08 27.58
CA PHE A 120 15.40 4.13 28.12
C PHE A 120 16.34 3.51 27.07
N SER A 121 16.11 3.72 25.77
CA SER A 121 16.95 3.19 24.69
C SER A 121 17.83 4.31 24.14
N LEU A 122 19.06 4.38 24.63
CA LEU A 122 20.10 5.35 24.24
C LEU A 122 20.57 5.24 22.76
N GLY A 123 19.85 4.54 21.88
CA GLY A 123 20.32 4.28 20.51
C GLY A 123 19.27 4.05 19.43
N LYS A 124 17.96 4.03 19.75
CA LYS A 124 16.94 3.92 18.70
C LYS A 124 16.64 5.31 18.13
N PRO A 125 16.87 5.54 16.83
CA PRO A 125 16.49 6.81 16.20
C PRO A 125 14.99 7.06 16.34
N GLY A 126 14.64 8.31 16.62
CA GLY A 126 13.25 8.75 16.44
C GLY A 126 12.87 8.79 14.96
N ARG A 127 11.56 8.91 14.70
CA ARG A 127 11.04 9.13 13.35
C ARG A 127 11.60 10.42 12.76
N ASP A 128 11.92 10.38 11.46
CA ASP A 128 12.36 11.56 10.72
C ASP A 128 11.25 12.62 10.65
N GLY A 129 11.63 13.90 10.53
CA GLY A 129 10.65 14.98 10.42
C GLY A 129 9.87 14.92 9.09
N LYS A 130 8.62 15.39 9.09
CA LYS A 130 7.69 15.32 7.96
C LYS A 130 8.30 15.66 6.58
N ALA A 131 9.02 16.78 6.47
CA ALA A 131 9.63 17.21 5.21
C ALA A 131 10.67 16.20 4.68
N LYS A 132 11.40 15.57 5.59
CA LYS A 132 12.40 14.55 5.27
C LYS A 132 11.72 13.24 4.86
N VAL A 133 10.67 12.84 5.58
CA VAL A 133 9.82 11.69 5.22
C VAL A 133 9.27 11.85 3.80
N LEU A 134 8.69 13.02 3.46
CA LEU A 134 8.19 13.27 2.11
C LEU A 134 9.25 13.09 1.03
N ALA A 135 10.46 13.66 1.24
CA ALA A 135 11.56 13.53 0.30
C ALA A 135 12.05 12.06 0.17
N GLN A 136 12.08 11.33 1.29
CA GLN A 136 12.44 9.90 1.30
C GLN A 136 11.38 9.05 0.61
N THR A 137 10.09 9.33 0.82
CA THR A 137 8.99 8.65 0.13
C THR A 137 9.05 8.89 -1.39
N ASP A 138 9.29 10.12 -1.83
CA ASP A 138 9.46 10.46 -3.25
C ASP A 138 10.64 9.69 -3.87
N SER A 139 11.79 9.69 -3.20
CA SER A 139 12.97 8.91 -3.62
C SER A 139 12.70 7.40 -3.68
N ALA A 140 11.99 6.86 -2.69
CA ALA A 140 11.65 5.43 -2.64
C ALA A 140 10.69 5.03 -3.77
N LEU A 141 9.73 5.89 -4.12
CA LEU A 141 8.82 5.68 -5.24
C LEU A 141 9.55 5.73 -6.59
N ALA A 142 10.51 6.66 -6.75
CA ALA A 142 11.36 6.71 -7.94
C ALA A 142 12.17 5.41 -8.08
N HIS A 143 12.80 4.95 -7.00
CA HIS A 143 13.54 3.68 -7.00
C HIS A 143 12.62 2.47 -7.25
N LEU A 144 11.40 2.46 -6.69
CA LEU A 144 10.42 1.42 -7.02
C LEU A 144 10.18 1.37 -8.53
N LYS A 145 9.90 2.52 -9.17
CA LYS A 145 9.69 2.58 -10.62
C LYS A 145 10.86 1.98 -11.41
N GLU A 146 12.09 2.26 -11.00
CA GLU A 146 13.29 1.67 -11.60
C GLU A 146 13.29 0.14 -11.47
N LEU A 147 13.03 -0.39 -10.27
CA LEU A 147 12.91 -1.83 -10.03
C LEU A 147 11.83 -2.45 -10.93
N LEU A 148 10.68 -1.79 -11.08
CA LEU A 148 9.61 -2.31 -11.94
C LEU A 148 10.01 -2.35 -13.42
N VAL A 149 10.73 -1.34 -13.89
CA VAL A 149 11.25 -1.30 -15.26
C VAL A 149 12.31 -2.38 -15.47
N GLU A 150 13.21 -2.58 -14.50
CA GLU A 150 14.23 -3.62 -14.56
C GLU A 150 13.64 -5.02 -14.57
N GLU A 151 12.69 -5.30 -13.68
CA GLU A 151 12.01 -6.60 -13.65
C GLU A 151 11.22 -6.84 -14.94
N GLY A 152 10.51 -5.84 -15.45
CA GLY A 152 9.87 -5.90 -16.77
C GLY A 152 10.85 -6.25 -17.91
N LYS A 153 12.08 -5.71 -17.87
CA LYS A 153 13.15 -6.04 -18.82
C LYS A 153 13.68 -7.47 -18.63
N ARG A 154 13.88 -7.94 -17.41
CA ARG A 154 14.35 -9.32 -17.12
C ARG A 154 13.35 -10.37 -17.63
N HIS A 155 12.05 -10.12 -17.46
CA HIS A 155 10.99 -11.01 -17.94
C HIS A 155 10.88 -11.06 -19.47
N SER A 156 11.31 -10.02 -20.19
CA SER A 156 11.34 -10.01 -21.67
C SER A 156 12.39 -10.95 -22.28
N LYS A 157 13.34 -11.48 -21.48
CA LYS A 157 14.47 -12.30 -21.93
C LYS A 157 14.34 -13.82 -21.68
N GLY A 158 13.18 -14.32 -21.24
CA GLY A 158 12.83 -15.73 -21.42
C GLY A 158 13.39 -16.76 -20.43
N THR A 159 13.55 -16.44 -19.14
CA THR A 159 13.92 -17.44 -18.13
C THR A 159 12.98 -17.44 -16.93
N LEU A 160 12.20 -18.53 -16.83
CA LEU A 160 11.48 -19.09 -15.69
C LEU A 160 10.57 -18.21 -14.80
N TYR A 161 9.41 -18.81 -14.49
CA TYR A 161 8.30 -18.38 -13.64
C TYR A 161 7.25 -17.50 -14.34
N ASP A 162 6.27 -18.24 -14.87
CA ASP A 162 4.85 -17.96 -15.03
C ASP A 162 4.33 -16.54 -14.74
N THR A 163 3.65 -16.01 -15.76
CA THR A 163 2.95 -14.72 -15.91
C THR A 163 3.81 -13.44 -15.86
N LYS A 164 3.79 -12.76 -17.02
CA LYS A 164 4.52 -11.54 -17.36
C LYS A 164 4.17 -10.39 -16.41
N TRP A 165 5.20 -9.79 -15.84
CA TRP A 165 5.18 -8.45 -15.28
C TRP A 165 5.22 -7.37 -16.39
N THR A 166 4.34 -7.50 -17.39
CA THR A 166 4.23 -6.52 -18.48
C THR A 166 2.79 -6.32 -18.98
N ALA A 167 2.33 -5.08 -18.87
CA ALA A 167 1.46 -4.31 -19.76
C ALA A 167 0.13 -4.88 -20.36
N SER A 168 -0.30 -6.13 -20.11
CA SER A 168 -1.63 -6.58 -20.59
C SER A 168 -2.29 -7.71 -19.78
N GLY A 169 -2.07 -7.74 -18.47
CA GLY A 169 -2.68 -8.74 -17.57
C GLY A 169 -3.44 -8.23 -16.33
N LYS A 170 -3.34 -6.92 -15.99
CA LYS A 170 -4.10 -6.16 -14.96
C LYS A 170 -3.97 -6.66 -13.49
N ASN A 171 -3.61 -5.92 -12.43
CA ASN A 171 -3.47 -4.49 -12.10
C ASN A 171 -2.33 -4.30 -11.07
N MET A 172 -1.57 -3.19 -11.14
CA MET A 172 -0.80 -2.77 -9.96
C MET A 172 -1.76 -2.07 -9.01
N LEU A 173 -2.29 -2.82 -8.07
CA LEU A 173 -3.18 -2.25 -7.07
C LEU A 173 -2.34 -1.61 -5.96
N LEU A 174 -2.14 -0.31 -6.08
CA LEU A 174 -1.30 0.49 -5.20
C LEU A 174 -2.00 0.89 -3.90
N ILE A 175 -2.22 -0.08 -3.05
CA ILE A 175 -2.90 0.15 -1.78
C ILE A 175 -2.00 0.97 -0.87
N THR A 176 -2.41 2.20 -0.57
CA THR A 176 -2.03 2.88 0.65
C THR A 176 -3.30 3.08 1.47
N GLU A 177 -3.27 2.66 2.73
CA GLU A 177 -4.33 2.90 3.68
C GLU A 177 -4.01 4.20 4.44
N ASP A 178 -5.04 5.00 4.78
CA ASP A 178 -4.85 6.31 5.43
C ASP A 178 -3.95 6.27 6.67
N HIS A 179 -3.98 5.17 7.43
CA HIS A 179 -3.18 4.98 8.64
C HIS A 179 -1.69 4.76 8.32
N ASN A 180 -1.35 4.17 7.17
CA ASN A 180 0.04 4.05 6.71
C ASN A 180 0.69 5.44 6.53
N ALA A 181 -0.06 6.44 6.07
CA ALA A 181 0.42 7.82 5.97
C ALA A 181 0.51 8.50 7.35
N LYS A 182 -0.50 8.30 8.21
CA LYS A 182 -0.57 8.89 9.56
C LYS A 182 0.60 8.48 10.45
N ASP A 183 1.03 7.21 10.34
CA ASP A 183 2.21 6.68 11.05
C ASP A 183 3.51 7.39 10.66
N PHE A 184 3.51 8.19 9.60
CA PHE A 184 4.63 9.00 9.14
C PHE A 184 4.36 10.51 9.14
N GLN A 185 3.29 10.95 9.83
CA GLN A 185 2.83 12.36 9.85
C GLN A 185 2.47 12.92 8.47
N LEU A 186 2.18 12.04 7.52
CA LEU A 186 1.71 12.41 6.20
C LEU A 186 0.19 12.35 6.15
N LYS A 187 -0.38 13.19 5.30
CA LYS A 187 -1.76 13.05 4.86
C LYS A 187 -1.82 12.07 3.69
N HIS A 188 -2.97 11.43 3.51
CA HIS A 188 -3.17 10.49 2.42
C HIS A 188 -2.91 11.16 1.05
N GLU A 189 -3.45 12.37 0.86
CA GLU A 189 -3.34 13.14 -0.38
C GLU A 189 -1.89 13.51 -0.72
N GLU A 190 -1.02 13.64 0.29
CA GLU A 190 0.41 13.89 0.08
C GLU A 190 1.11 12.66 -0.51
N VAL A 191 0.74 11.46 -0.03
CA VAL A 191 1.29 10.19 -0.54
C VAL A 191 0.75 9.91 -1.94
N GLU A 192 -0.55 10.11 -2.17
CA GLU A 192 -1.18 10.02 -3.49
C GLU A 192 -0.49 10.93 -4.52
N ALA A 193 -0.27 12.21 -4.17
CA ALA A 193 0.38 13.15 -5.08
C ALA A 193 1.79 12.68 -5.47
N LEU A 194 2.56 12.10 -4.54
CA LEU A 194 3.89 11.54 -4.82
C LEU A 194 3.80 10.31 -5.72
N ILE A 195 2.82 9.43 -5.49
CA ILE A 195 2.55 8.28 -6.34
C ILE A 195 2.27 8.74 -7.77
N TYR A 196 1.30 9.63 -7.97
CA TYR A 196 0.94 10.12 -9.29
C TYR A 196 2.11 10.80 -9.99
N LYS A 197 2.86 11.63 -9.26
CA LYS A 197 4.08 12.27 -9.79
C LYS A 197 5.09 11.25 -10.32
N ASN A 198 5.35 10.18 -9.59
CA ASN A 198 6.36 9.18 -9.98
C ASN A 198 5.84 8.24 -11.07
N PHE A 199 4.55 7.92 -11.06
CA PHE A 199 3.93 6.94 -11.95
C PHE A 199 3.18 7.54 -13.14
N VAL A 200 3.24 8.86 -13.34
CA VAL A 200 2.71 9.49 -14.55
C VAL A 200 3.32 8.87 -15.81
N GLY A 201 2.45 8.50 -16.76
CA GLY A 201 2.82 7.84 -18.01
C GLY A 201 3.29 6.38 -17.87
N TRP A 202 3.15 5.76 -16.70
CA TRP A 202 3.42 4.35 -16.52
C TRP A 202 2.24 3.49 -17.01
N GLU A 203 2.52 2.33 -17.61
CA GLU A 203 1.51 1.49 -18.29
C GLU A 203 0.66 0.62 -17.36
N GLY A 204 0.94 0.62 -16.04
CA GLY A 204 0.11 -0.10 -15.07
C GLY A 204 -0.96 0.78 -14.44
N GLU A 205 -1.95 0.13 -13.81
CA GLU A 205 -3.00 0.83 -13.06
C GLU A 205 -2.51 1.23 -11.66
N VAL A 206 -3.16 2.20 -11.03
CA VAL A 206 -2.94 2.62 -9.64
C VAL A 206 -4.32 2.69 -9.02
N TRP A 207 -4.58 1.98 -7.92
CA TRP A 207 -5.85 2.11 -7.20
C TRP A 207 -5.61 2.34 -5.71
N LEU A 208 -6.42 3.21 -5.13
CA LEU A 208 -6.32 3.58 -3.73
C LEU A 208 -7.24 2.71 -2.88
N TRP A 209 -6.86 2.41 -1.63
CA TRP A 209 -7.65 1.50 -0.76
C TRP A 209 -9.10 1.95 -0.60
N ASN A 210 -9.32 3.27 -0.56
CA ASN A 210 -10.64 3.88 -0.43
C ASN A 210 -11.49 3.77 -1.70
N GLU A 211 -10.86 3.58 -2.86
CA GLU A 211 -11.51 3.39 -4.17
C GLU A 211 -11.94 1.96 -4.42
N ILE A 212 -11.42 0.98 -3.68
CA ILE A 212 -11.90 -0.41 -3.78
C ILE A 212 -13.34 -0.54 -3.25
N LYS A 213 -13.85 0.49 -2.56
CA LYS A 213 -15.27 0.63 -2.19
C LYS A 213 -16.14 1.14 -3.33
N VAL A 214 -15.54 1.64 -4.42
CA VAL A 214 -16.22 2.19 -5.58
C VAL A 214 -16.25 1.13 -6.67
N ASP A 215 -17.42 0.97 -7.30
CA ASP A 215 -17.69 0.00 -8.34
C ASP A 215 -16.56 -0.01 -9.40
N PRO A 216 -15.93 -1.17 -9.71
CA PRO A 216 -14.86 -1.28 -10.70
C PRO A 216 -15.26 -0.90 -12.13
N SER A 217 -16.54 -0.64 -12.40
CA SER A 217 -17.03 -0.05 -13.64
C SER A 217 -16.90 1.49 -13.71
N THR A 218 -16.46 2.13 -12.61
CA THR A 218 -16.32 3.58 -12.54
C THR A 218 -15.11 4.05 -13.36
N PRO A 219 -15.30 4.93 -14.35
CA PRO A 219 -14.20 5.40 -15.21
C PRO A 219 -13.14 6.17 -14.41
N PHE A 220 -11.86 5.92 -14.69
CA PHE A 220 -10.69 6.57 -14.07
C PHE A 220 -10.74 8.11 -14.10
N GLU A 221 -11.38 8.70 -15.12
CA GLU A 221 -11.58 10.14 -15.25
C GLU A 221 -12.50 10.73 -14.17
N SER A 222 -13.42 9.92 -13.64
CA SER A 222 -14.34 10.31 -12.56
C SER A 222 -13.64 10.38 -11.20
N VAL A 223 -12.58 9.57 -11.02
CA VAL A 223 -11.71 9.58 -9.84
C VAL A 223 -10.88 10.86 -9.78
N LEU A 224 -10.30 11.27 -10.91
CA LEU A 224 -9.55 12.53 -11.00
C LEU A 224 -10.41 13.76 -10.69
N ALA A 225 -11.70 13.73 -11.06
CA ALA A 225 -12.64 14.80 -10.71
C ALA A 225 -12.93 14.87 -9.20
N TYR A 226 -12.84 13.74 -8.48
CA TYR A 226 -13.04 13.67 -7.02
C TYR A 226 -11.82 14.17 -6.22
N LEU A 227 -10.64 14.14 -6.85
CA LEU A 227 -9.38 14.59 -6.28
C LEU A 227 -9.06 16.06 -6.61
N ASP A 228 -9.81 16.72 -7.50
CA ASP A 228 -9.71 18.17 -7.71
C ASP A 228 -10.18 18.91 -6.44
N PRO A 229 -9.31 19.70 -5.76
CA PRO A 229 -9.71 20.48 -4.60
C PRO A 229 -10.90 21.42 -4.87
N LYS A 230 -11.14 21.79 -6.13
CA LYS A 230 -12.25 22.66 -6.53
C LYS A 230 -13.60 21.95 -6.61
N SER A 231 -13.64 20.63 -6.73
CA SER A 231 -14.91 19.88 -6.78
C SER A 231 -15.53 19.66 -5.40
N LYS A 232 -14.76 19.86 -4.31
CA LYS A 232 -15.23 19.80 -2.91
C LYS A 232 -15.77 21.14 -2.37
N MET A 233 -15.93 22.15 -3.23
CA MET A 233 -16.50 23.46 -2.89
C MET A 233 -17.80 23.73 -3.64
N ILE A 234 -18.76 22.80 -3.56
CA ILE A 234 -20.17 23.03 -3.91
C ILE A 234 -21.04 22.44 -2.79
#